data_AF-A0A399WC54-F1
#
_entry.id   AF-A0A399WC54-F1
#
_cell.length_a   1.000
_cell.length_b   1.000
_cell.length_c   1.000
_cell.angle_alpha   90.00
_cell.angle_beta   90.00
_cell.angle_gamma   90.00
#
_symmetry.space_group_name_H-M   'P 1'
#
loop_
_entity.id
_entity.type
_entity.pdbx_description
1 polymer ?
#
loop_
_entity_poly.entity_id
_entity_poly.type
_entity_poly.pdbx_seq_one_letter_code
_entity_poly.pdbx_strand_id
1 'polypeptide(L)'
;MQLKSFILYFILGGAIVSVVTFMGSQGKGLLAAFVATFPTMTVLTFTLIYSKAGHAATVNYAKGLLLMTPPWILYVLCLIFLLPRWGFIKSLIIAVMTYIVLAGIIGIVVKHYK
;
A
#
# COMPACT_ATOMS: atom_id res chain seq x y z
N MET A 1 25.78 -10.21 3.50
CA MET A 1 24.56 -10.68 2.80
C MET A 1 23.42 -9.65 2.78
N GLN A 2 23.25 -8.79 3.79
CA GLN A 2 22.07 -7.90 3.89
C GLN A 2 22.07 -6.68 2.92
N LEU A 3 23.22 -6.05 2.66
CA LEU A 3 23.29 -4.83 1.82
C LEU A 3 22.90 -5.09 0.36
N LYS A 4 23.33 -6.22 -0.23
CA LYS A 4 22.96 -6.61 -1.59
C LYS A 4 21.44 -6.79 -1.73
N SER A 5 20.79 -7.40 -0.75
CA SER A 5 19.33 -7.54 -0.73
C SER A 5 18.62 -6.19 -0.63
N PHE A 6 19.12 -5.26 0.21
CA PHE A 6 18.53 -3.92 0.30
C PHE A 6 18.66 -3.12 -1.00
N ILE A 7 19.81 -3.19 -1.67
CA ILE A 7 20.01 -2.56 -2.98
C ILE A 7 19.02 -3.14 -4.01
N LEU A 8 18.84 -4.47 -4.04
CA LEU A 8 17.87 -5.10 -4.92
C LEU A 8 16.43 -4.67 -4.62
N TYR A 9 16.04 -4.56 -3.36
CA TYR A 9 14.71 -4.08 -2.97
C TYR A 9 14.49 -2.62 -3.34
N PHE A 10 15.52 -1.79 -3.21
CA PHE A 10 15.48 -0.39 -3.62
C PHE A 10 15.30 -0.26 -5.14
N ILE A 11 16.08 -1.01 -5.92
CA ILE A 11 15.96 -1.02 -7.40
C ILE A 11 14.57 -1.50 -7.81
N LEU A 12 14.07 -2.57 -7.19
CA LEU A 12 12.76 -3.12 -7.49
C LEU A 12 11.64 -2.12 -7.17
N GLY A 13 11.69 -1.45 -6.01
CA GLY A 13 10.74 -0.40 -5.65
C GLY A 13 10.80 0.80 -6.61
N GLY A 14 12.01 1.29 -6.89
CA GLY A 14 12.23 2.40 -7.82
C GLY A 14 11.77 2.09 -9.25
N ALA A 15 12.01 0.87 -9.73
CA ALA A 15 11.54 0.41 -11.03
C ALA A 15 10.01 0.38 -11.11
N ILE A 16 9.32 -0.18 -10.09
CA ILE A 16 7.85 -0.19 -10.04
C ILE A 16 7.31 1.24 -10.08
N VAL A 17 7.81 2.14 -9.23
CA VAL A 17 7.37 3.54 -9.19
C VAL A 17 7.59 4.23 -10.55
N SER A 18 8.73 3.97 -11.19
CA SER A 18 9.06 4.57 -12.49
C SER A 18 8.12 4.07 -13.59
N VAL A 19 7.86 2.76 -13.65
CA VAL A 19 6.95 2.16 -14.64
C VAL A 19 5.52 2.63 -14.44
N VAL A 20 5.03 2.64 -13.19
CA VAL A 20 3.68 3.13 -12.85
C VAL A 20 3.53 4.60 -13.25
N THR A 21 4.54 5.43 -12.96
CA THR A 21 4.52 6.86 -13.30
C THR A 21 4.52 7.05 -14.82
N PHE A 22 5.36 6.31 -15.55
CA PHE A 22 5.43 6.36 -17.01
C PHE A 22 4.13 5.91 -17.69
N MET A 23 3.49 4.85 -17.19
CA MET A 23 2.20 4.39 -17.71
C MET A 23 1.07 5.37 -17.35
N GLY A 24 1.07 5.88 -16.11
CA GLY A 24 0.08 6.84 -15.63
C GLY A 24 0.13 8.15 -16.40
N SER A 25 1.31 8.66 -16.72
CA SER A 25 1.49 9.91 -17.48
C SER A 25 1.04 9.79 -18.95
N GLN A 26 0.96 8.58 -19.50
CA GLN A 26 0.39 8.31 -20.83
C GLN A 26 -1.13 8.15 -20.83
N GLY A 27 -1.81 8.41 -19.71
CA GLY A 27 -3.26 8.21 -19.59
C GLY A 27 -3.67 6.74 -19.44
N LYS A 28 -2.72 5.80 -19.33
CA LYS A 28 -2.99 4.36 -19.15
C LYS A 28 -3.25 4.04 -17.67
N GLY A 29 -4.26 4.69 -17.08
CA GLY A 29 -4.54 4.63 -15.64
C GLY A 29 -4.76 3.22 -15.08
N LEU A 30 -5.50 2.37 -15.80
CA LEU A 30 -5.75 0.99 -15.37
C LEU A 30 -4.47 0.13 -15.37
N LEU A 31 -3.62 0.27 -16.39
CA LEU A 31 -2.34 -0.44 -16.46
C LEU A 31 -1.38 0.05 -15.37
N ALA A 32 -1.32 1.36 -15.14
CA ALA A 32 -0.54 1.94 -14.05
C ALA A 32 -1.02 1.41 -12.68
N ALA A 33 -2.34 1.35 -12.45
CA ALA A 33 -2.93 0.80 -11.23
C ALA A 33 -2.64 -0.71 -11.07
N PHE A 34 -2.73 -1.49 -12.16
CA PHE A 34 -2.38 -2.90 -12.15
C PHE A 34 -0.91 -3.13 -11.74
N VAL A 35 0.03 -2.39 -12.35
CA VAL A 35 1.45 -2.50 -11.99
C VAL A 35 1.71 -2.05 -10.55
N ALA A 36 1.04 -0.98 -10.10
CA ALA A 36 1.17 -0.48 -8.73
C ALA A 36 0.63 -1.44 -7.67
N THR A 37 -0.39 -2.23 -8.03
CA THR A 37 -1.05 -3.20 -7.14
C THR A 37 -0.55 -4.63 -7.32
N PHE A 38 0.37 -4.86 -8.24
CA PHE A 38 0.98 -6.17 -8.44
C PHE A 38 1.67 -6.60 -7.13
N PRO A 39 1.40 -7.80 -6.61
CA PRO A 39 1.71 -8.16 -5.22
C PRO A 39 3.20 -8.50 -4.98
N THR A 40 4.14 -7.82 -5.63
CA THR A 40 5.58 -8.12 -5.53
C THR A 40 6.10 -8.00 -4.11
N MET A 41 5.85 -6.86 -3.47
CA MET A 41 6.29 -6.60 -2.09
C MET A 41 5.56 -7.54 -1.13
N THR A 42 4.27 -7.74 -1.33
CA THR A 42 3.42 -8.60 -0.50
C THR A 42 3.87 -10.05 -0.55
N VAL A 43 4.19 -10.61 -1.72
CA VAL A 43 4.73 -11.98 -1.88
C VAL A 43 6.06 -12.14 -1.16
N LEU A 44 6.96 -11.15 -1.29
CA LEU A 44 8.24 -11.16 -0.58
C LEU A 44 8.02 -11.13 0.93
N THR A 45 7.15 -10.23 1.43
CA THR A 45 6.84 -10.12 2.86
C THR A 45 6.19 -11.40 3.39
N PHE A 46 5.26 -12.01 2.66
CA PHE A 46 4.66 -13.30 3.05
C PHE A 46 5.71 -14.41 3.16
N THR A 47 6.61 -14.51 2.18
CA THR A 47 7.71 -15.49 2.18
C THR A 47 8.63 -15.30 3.38
N LEU A 48 8.99 -14.04 3.68
CA LEU A 48 9.87 -13.71 4.80
C LEU A 48 9.22 -13.92 6.17
N ILE A 49 7.93 -13.60 6.30
CA ILE A 49 7.19 -13.87 7.55
C ILE A 49 7.04 -15.37 7.75
N TYR A 50 6.66 -16.11 6.71
CA TYR A 50 6.50 -17.56 6.80
C TYR A 50 7.81 -18.25 7.17
N SER A 51 8.93 -17.86 6.55
CA SER A 51 10.24 -18.47 6.85
C SER A 51 10.74 -18.16 8.26
N LYS A 52 10.35 -17.03 8.85
CA LYS A 52 10.82 -16.61 10.19
C LYS A 52 9.87 -16.97 11.33
N ALA A 53 8.57 -16.97 11.10
CA ALA A 53 7.55 -17.01 12.14
C ALA A 53 6.41 -18.01 11.86
N GLY A 54 6.46 -18.72 10.72
CA GLY A 54 5.54 -19.79 10.38
C GLY A 54 4.11 -19.36 10.08
N HIS A 55 3.24 -20.36 9.92
CA HIS A 55 1.89 -20.22 9.38
C HIS A 55 1.01 -19.21 10.14
N ALA A 56 0.96 -19.27 11.47
CA ALA A 56 0.07 -18.43 12.27
C ALA A 56 0.38 -16.92 12.10
N ALA A 57 1.67 -16.55 12.08
CA ALA A 57 2.10 -15.18 11.86
C ALA A 57 1.76 -14.69 10.44
N THR A 58 1.96 -15.53 9.43
CA THR A 58 1.61 -15.27 8.02
C THR A 58 0.11 -15.00 7.87
N VAL A 59 -0.75 -15.83 8.46
CA VAL A 59 -2.21 -15.63 8.43
C VAL A 59 -2.63 -14.37 9.17
N ASN A 60 -2.03 -14.09 10.33
CA ASN A 60 -2.33 -12.85 11.07
C ASN A 60 -1.95 -11.59 10.26
N TYR A 61 -0.83 -11.64 9.53
CA TYR A 61 -0.44 -10.57 8.60
C TYR A 61 -1.44 -10.43 7.43
N ALA A 62 -1.89 -11.54 6.83
CA ALA A 62 -2.92 -11.50 5.78
C ALA A 62 -4.24 -10.87 6.28
N LYS A 63 -4.69 -11.24 7.48
CA LYS A 63 -5.86 -10.62 8.13
C LYS A 63 -5.65 -9.12 8.36
N GLY A 64 -4.45 -8.72 8.80
CA GLY A 64 -4.08 -7.31 8.94
C GLY A 64 -4.16 -6.54 7.63
N LEU A 65 -3.64 -7.10 6.53
CA LEU A 65 -3.74 -6.50 5.19
C LEU A 65 -5.20 -6.31 4.75
N LEU A 66 -6.04 -7.33 4.95
CA LEU A 66 -7.47 -7.24 4.64
C LEU A 66 -8.17 -6.13 5.47
N LEU A 67 -7.88 -6.04 6.77
CA LEU A 67 -8.43 -4.99 7.62
C LEU A 67 -7.97 -3.58 7.24
N MET A 68 -6.78 -3.44 6.67
CA MET A 68 -6.25 -2.15 6.21
C MET A 68 -6.70 -1.77 4.79
N THR A 69 -7.38 -2.68 4.09
CA THR A 69 -7.88 -2.43 2.73
C THR A 69 -9.00 -1.37 2.69
N PRO A 70 -10.02 -1.36 3.58
CA PRO A 70 -11.04 -0.31 3.57
C PRO A 70 -10.49 1.13 3.77
N PRO A 71 -9.57 1.40 4.71
CA PRO A 71 -8.89 2.70 4.79
C PRO A 71 -8.19 3.10 3.48
N TRP A 72 -7.54 2.14 2.82
CA TRP A 72 -6.88 2.39 1.54
C TRP A 72 -7.88 2.74 0.43
N ILE A 73 -9.02 2.05 0.36
CA ILE A 73 -10.09 2.37 -0.60
C ILE A 73 -10.59 3.80 -0.36
N LEU A 74 -10.83 4.18 0.89
CA LEU A 74 -11.27 5.54 1.25
C LEU A 74 -10.24 6.60 0.89
N TYR A 75 -8.94 6.32 1.09
CA TYR A 75 -7.85 7.17 0.60
C TYR A 75 -7.92 7.41 -0.91
N VAL A 76 -8.13 6.36 -1.72
CA VAL A 76 -8.25 6.51 -3.18
C VAL A 76 -9.50 7.29 -3.56
N LEU A 77 -10.64 7.04 -2.89
CA LEU A 77 -11.88 7.78 -3.11
C LEU A 77 -11.71 9.27 -2.80
N CYS A 78 -10.98 9.61 -1.73
CA CYS A 78 -10.61 11.00 -1.45
C CYS A 78 -9.89 11.63 -2.65
N LEU A 79 -8.90 10.97 -3.23
CA LEU A 79 -8.20 11.49 -4.42
C LEU A 79 -9.15 11.65 -5.62
N ILE A 80 -10.03 10.67 -5.89
CA ILE A 80 -10.99 10.74 -7.01
C ILE A 80 -11.91 11.97 -6.88
N PHE A 81 -12.42 12.26 -5.67
CA PHE A 81 -13.41 13.31 -5.47
C PHE A 81 -12.83 14.70 -5.16
N LEU A 82 -11.67 14.77 -4.52
CA LEU A 82 -11.07 16.04 -4.10
C LEU A 82 -10.15 16.60 -5.17
N LEU A 83 -9.45 15.76 -5.94
CA LEU A 83 -8.46 16.20 -6.91
C LEU A 83 -9.04 17.18 -7.95
N PRO A 84 -10.23 16.96 -8.53
CA PRO A 84 -10.83 17.91 -9.48
C PRO A 84 -11.29 19.23 -8.83
N ARG A 85 -11.47 19.26 -7.50
CA ARG A 85 -12.07 20.38 -6.78
C ARG A 85 -11.04 21.28 -6.10
N TRP A 86 -10.06 20.69 -5.43
CA TRP A 86 -9.14 21.41 -4.52
C TRP A 86 -7.68 21.38 -4.99
N GLY A 87 -7.41 20.77 -6.15
CA GLY A 87 -6.07 20.60 -6.68
C GLY A 87 -5.26 19.50 -5.97
N PHE A 88 -4.05 19.23 -6.45
CA PHE A 88 -3.27 18.07 -6.04
C PHE A 88 -2.85 18.06 -4.56
N ILE A 89 -2.16 19.11 -4.10
CA ILE A 89 -1.55 19.12 -2.76
C ILE A 89 -2.60 18.98 -1.65
N LYS A 90 -3.69 19.76 -1.72
CA LYS A 90 -4.75 19.71 -0.71
C LYS A 90 -5.41 18.34 -0.68
N SER A 91 -5.74 17.79 -1.84
CA SER A 91 -6.36 16.46 -1.97
C SER A 91 -5.48 15.36 -1.42
N LEU A 92 -4.17 15.43 -1.69
CA LEU A 92 -3.20 14.47 -1.20
C LEU A 92 -3.08 14.51 0.33
N ILE A 93 -2.96 15.70 0.92
CA ILE A 93 -2.90 15.85 2.39
C ILE A 93 -4.14 15.25 3.04
N ILE A 94 -5.33 15.57 2.54
CA ILE A 94 -6.59 15.08 3.10
C ILE A 94 -6.72 13.57 2.95
N ALA A 95 -6.38 13.02 1.78
CA ALA A 95 -6.41 11.59 1.55
C ALA A 95 -5.48 10.86 2.54
N VAL A 96 -4.23 11.31 2.68
CA VAL A 96 -3.25 10.71 3.60
C VAL A 96 -3.71 10.80 5.05
N MET A 97 -4.23 11.96 5.48
CA MET A 97 -4.78 12.11 6.83
C MET A 97 -5.97 11.18 7.07
N THR A 98 -6.85 11.03 6.09
CA THR A 98 -7.99 10.10 6.15
C THR A 98 -7.51 8.67 6.35
N TYR A 99 -6.49 8.24 5.60
CA TYR A 99 -5.88 6.92 5.77
C TYR A 99 -5.33 6.73 7.19
N ILE A 100 -4.52 7.67 7.69
CA ILE A 100 -3.87 7.58 9.00
C ILE A 100 -4.92 7.48 10.11
N VAL A 101 -5.95 8.32 10.08
CA VAL A 101 -7.02 8.32 11.08
C VAL A 101 -7.78 6.99 11.08
N LEU A 102 -8.20 6.51 9.92
CA LEU A 102 -8.95 5.26 9.80
C LEU A 102 -8.12 4.04 10.18
N ALA A 103 -6.87 3.97 9.71
CA ALA A 103 -5.94 2.90 10.09
C ALA A 103 -5.68 2.92 11.61
N GLY A 104 -5.56 4.10 12.22
CA GLY A 104 -5.43 4.27 13.67
C GLY A 104 -6.66 3.76 14.43
N ILE A 105 -7.86 4.12 13.97
CA ILE A 105 -9.12 3.63 14.55
C ILE A 105 -9.18 2.10 14.48
N ILE A 106 -8.89 1.50 13.32
CA ILE A 106 -8.87 0.04 13.17
C ILE A 106 -7.84 -0.59 14.11
N GLY A 107 -6.65 0.02 14.24
CA GLY A 107 -5.63 -0.44 15.18
C GLY A 107 -6.11 -0.46 16.64
N ILE A 108 -6.81 0.60 17.07
CA ILE A 108 -7.39 0.70 18.43
C ILE A 108 -8.48 -0.34 18.62
N VAL A 109 -9.39 -0.48 17.66
CA VAL A 109 -10.47 -1.47 17.68
C VAL A 109 -9.89 -2.88 17.81
N VAL A 110 -8.97 -3.26 16.91
CA VAL A 110 -8.36 -4.59 16.93
C VAL A 110 -7.62 -4.87 18.25
N LYS A 111 -6.97 -3.87 18.84
CA LYS A 111 -6.32 -4.00 20.15
C LYS A 111 -7.33 -4.20 21.29
N HIS A 112 -8.52 -3.64 21.19
CA HIS A 112 -9.54 -3.76 22.23
C HIS A 112 -10.31 -5.10 22.19
N TYR A 113 -10.41 -5.73 21.01
CA TYR A 113 -11.12 -7.01 20.81
C TYR A 113 -10.19 -8.24 20.78
N LYS A 114 -8.88 -8.07 20.94
CA LYS A 114 -7.89 -9.15 21.09
C LYS A 114 -7.40 -9.20 22.53
#